data_AF-A0A964T3V0-F1
#
_entry.id   AF-A0A964T3V0-F1
#
_cell.length_a   1.000
_cell.length_b   1.000
_cell.length_c   1.000
_cell.angle_alpha   90.00
_cell.angle_beta   90.00
_cell.angle_gamma   90.00
#
_symmetry.space_group_name_H-M   'P 1'
#
loop_
_entity.id
_entity.type
_entity.pdbx_description
1 polymer ?
#
loop_
_entity_poly.entity_id
_entity_poly.type
_entity_poly.pdbx_seq_one_letter_code
_entity_poly.pdbx_strand_id
1 'polypeptide(L)' 'MSPALIGGLVGLAFAAAEYVMFGALIGRAAERGETGRGPRVLDLIRKVQLVLFPLVGIIAGPYVAGSLGVS' A
#
# COMPACT_ATOMS: atom_id res chain seq x y z
N MET A 1 9.21 18.87 -7.55
CA MET A 1 9.35 17.65 -6.72
C MET A 1 9.98 16.57 -7.58
N SER A 2 10.87 15.73 -7.04
CA SER A 2 11.47 14.66 -7.85
C SER A 2 10.43 13.59 -8.23
N PRO A 3 10.51 12.98 -9.42
CA PRO A 3 9.64 11.87 -9.82
C PRO A 3 9.62 10.71 -8.81
N ALA A 4 10.77 10.43 -8.20
CA ALA A 4 10.91 9.45 -7.13
C ALA A 4 10.06 9.81 -5.89
N LEU A 5 10.09 11.08 -5.47
CA LEU A 5 9.28 11.53 -4.33
C LEU A 5 7.78 11.46 -4.67
N ILE A 6 7.39 11.89 -5.87
CA ILE A 6 5.99 11.80 -6.33
C ILE A 6 5.52 10.34 -6.32
N GLY A 7 6.29 9.45 -6.93
CA GLY A 7 5.98 8.02 -6.96
C GLY A 7 5.89 7.42 -5.56
N GLY A 8 6.82 7.77 -4.66
CA GLY A 8 6.78 7.32 -3.26
C GLY A 8 5.54 7.78 -2.50
N LEU A 9 5.11 9.04 -2.70
CA LEU A 9 3.90 9.57 -2.08
C LEU A 9 2.63 8.93 -2.65
N VAL A 10 2.59 8.67 -3.95
CA VAL A 10 1.50 7.91 -4.58
C VAL A 10 1.44 6.50 -4.00
N GLY A 11 2.59 5.80 -3.93
CA GLY A 11 2.69 4.48 -3.30
C GLY A 11 2.20 4.50 -1.85
N LEU A 12 2.58 5.51 -1.08
CA LEU A 12 2.09 5.69 0.30
C LEU A 12 0.57 5.91 0.38
N ALA A 13 0.01 6.71 -0.53
CA ALA A 13 -1.43 6.94 -0.58
C ALA A 13 -2.21 5.65 -0.86
N PHE A 14 -1.73 4.82 -1.81
CA PHE A 14 -2.31 3.50 -2.07
C PHE A 14 -2.18 2.57 -0.86
N ALA A 15 -1.02 2.58 -0.20
CA ALA A 15 -0.79 1.73 0.96
C ALA A 15 -1.72 2.09 2.13
N ALA A 16 -1.94 3.39 2.35
CA ALA A 16 -2.86 3.87 3.36
C ALA A 16 -4.31 3.45 3.06
N ALA A 17 -4.74 3.55 1.80
CA ALA A 17 -6.07 3.11 1.37
C ALA A 17 -6.26 1.61 1.60
N GLU A 18 -5.31 0.78 1.19
CA GLU A 18 -5.36 -0.67 1.42
C GLU A 18 -5.33 -1.03 2.91
N TYR A 19 -4.52 -0.31 3.71
CA TYR A 19 -4.45 -0.54 5.14
C TYR A 19 -5.79 -0.35 5.84
N VAL A 20 -6.52 0.71 5.47
CA VAL A 20 -7.87 0.99 5.97
C VAL A 20 -8.86 -0.06 5.47
N MET A 21 -8.82 -0.41 4.18
CA MET A 21 -9.72 -1.40 3.59
C MET A 21 -9.57 -2.78 4.22
N PHE A 22 -8.33 -3.28 4.38
CA PHE A 22 -8.08 -4.53 5.09
C PHE A 22 -8.44 -4.45 6.56
N GLY A 23 -8.20 -3.29 7.21
CA GLY A 23 -8.65 -3.05 8.58
C GLY A 23 -10.15 -3.20 8.75
N ALA A 24 -10.94 -2.63 7.84
CA ALA A 24 -12.39 -2.76 7.84
C ALA A 24 -12.83 -4.22 7.60
N LEU A 25 -12.15 -4.95 6.71
CA LEU A 25 -12.43 -6.36 6.46
C LEU A 25 -12.15 -7.23 7.70
N ILE A 26 -11.01 -7.01 8.35
CA ILE A 26 -10.63 -7.70 9.60
C ILE A 26 -11.61 -7.37 10.73
N GLY A 27 -12.03 -6.10 10.84
CA GLY A 27 -13.04 -5.67 11.81
C GLY A 27 -14.36 -6.41 11.62
N ARG A 28 -14.86 -6.49 10.38
CA ARG A 28 -16.07 -7.26 10.04
C ARG A 28 -15.92 -8.76 10.31
N ALA A 29 -14.74 -9.33 10.05
CA ALA A 29 -14.46 -10.73 10.36
C ALA A 29 -14.51 -10.97 11.88
N ALA A 30 -13.95 -10.06 12.67
CA ALA A 30 -14.00 -10.12 14.13
C ALA A 30 -15.44 -10.02 14.66
N GLU A 31 -16.28 -9.15 14.11
CA GLU A 31 -17.71 -9.05 14.44
C GLU A 31 -18.47 -10.36 14.17
N ARG A 32 -18.03 -11.14 13.17
CA ARG A 32 -18.58 -12.47 12.84
C ARG A 32 -17.98 -13.61 13.66
N GLY A 33 -17.04 -13.32 14.57
CA GLY A 33 -16.33 -14.34 15.36
C GLY A 33 -15.22 -15.07 14.61
N GLU A 34 -14.84 -14.61 13.42
CA GLU A 34 -13.76 -15.21 12.62
C GLU A 34 -12.40 -14.69 13.08
N THR A 35 -11.72 -15.43 13.98
CA THR A 35 -10.42 -15.01 14.57
C THR A 35 -9.23 -15.89 14.13
N GLY A 36 -9.40 -16.60 13.01
CA GLY A 36 -8.43 -17.57 12.50
C GLY A 36 -7.16 -16.99 11.87
N ARG A 37 -6.41 -17.86 11.18
CA ARG A 37 -5.16 -17.49 10.46
C ARG A 37 -5.40 -16.46 9.36
N GLY A 38 -6.57 -16.46 8.70
CA GLY A 38 -6.90 -15.54 7.61
C GLY A 38 -6.76 -14.06 8.00
N PRO A 39 -7.53 -13.57 8.99
CA PRO A 39 -7.42 -12.19 9.48
C PRO A 39 -6.02 -11.78 9.93
N ARG A 40 -5.24 -12.70 10.52
CA ARG A 40 -3.84 -12.44 10.92
C ARG A 40 -2.92 -12.24 9.72
N VAL A 41 -3.08 -13.05 8.67
CA VAL A 41 -2.31 -12.90 7.43
C VAL A 41 -2.67 -11.58 6.75
N LEU A 42 -3.95 -11.21 6.71
CA LEU A 42 -4.38 -9.92 6.17
C LEU A 42 -3.79 -8.74 6.96
N ASP A 43 -3.72 -8.84 8.30
CA ASP A 43 -3.10 -7.82 9.14
C ASP A 43 -1.59 -7.67 8.87
N LEU A 44 -0.89 -8.79 8.64
CA LEU A 44 0.51 -8.76 8.25
C LEU A 44 0.71 -8.14 6.87
N ILE A 45 -0.08 -8.58 5.87
CA ILE A 45 0.00 -8.08 4.50
C ILE A 45 -0.18 -6.57 4.46
N ARG A 46 -1.22 -6.03 5.10
CA ARG A 46 -1.47 -4.59 5.10
C ARG A 46 -0.34 -3.78 5.73
N LYS A 47 0.31 -4.30 6.78
CA LYS A 47 1.44 -3.64 7.43
C LYS A 47 2.68 -3.64 6.54
N VAL A 48 2.93 -4.75 5.84
CA VAL A 48 4.04 -4.86 4.89
C VAL A 48 3.84 -3.91 3.70
N GLN A 49 2.61 -3.80 3.20
CA GLN A 49 2.29 -2.91 2.07
C GLN A 49 2.53 -1.43 2.36
N LEU A 50 2.36 -0.99 3.62
CA LEU A 50 2.72 0.39 4.06
C LEU A 50 4.17 0.76 3.76
N VAL A 51 5.07 -0.22 3.64
CA VAL A 51 6.49 -0.01 3.32
C VAL A 51 6.75 -0.35 1.85
N LEU A 52 6.23 -1.47 1.35
CA LEU A 52 6.53 -1.93 -0.01
C LEU A 52 6.00 -0.97 -1.08
N PHE A 53 4.78 -0.43 -0.93
CA PHE A 53 4.21 0.42 -1.97
C PHE A 53 4.95 1.75 -2.13
N PRO A 54 5.31 2.49 -1.07
CA PRO A 54 6.20 3.65 -1.21
C PRO A 54 7.53 3.30 -1.86
N LEU A 55 8.17 2.18 -1.48
CA LEU A 55 9.44 1.76 -2.08
C LEU A 55 9.30 1.48 -3.57
N VAL A 56 8.26 0.73 -3.97
CA VAL A 56 7.94 0.48 -5.38
C VAL A 56 7.66 1.81 -6.09
N GLY A 57 6.95 2.74 -5.47
CA GLY A 57 6.68 4.07 -6.01
C GLY A 57 7.95 4.90 -6.22
N ILE A 58 8.89 4.90 -5.28
CA ILE A 58 10.18 5.58 -5.40
C ILE A 58 10.98 5.04 -6.59
N ILE A 59 10.96 3.72 -6.78
CA ILE A 59 11.68 3.05 -7.87
C ILE A 59 10.97 3.28 -9.19
N ALA A 60 9.65 3.07 -9.27
CA ALA A 60 8.86 3.14 -10.49
C ALA A 60 8.65 4.57 -10.98
N GLY A 61 8.56 5.55 -10.08
CA GLY A 61 8.28 6.96 -10.40
C GLY A 61 9.20 7.55 -11.48
N PRO A 62 10.54 7.43 -11.36
CA PRO A 62 11.47 7.86 -12.40
C PRO A 62 11.29 7.17 -13.75
N TYR A 63 11.02 5.86 -13.78
CA TYR A 63 10.80 5.11 -15.03
C TYR A 63 9.53 5.57 -15.74
N VAL A 64 8.46 5.83 -14.98
CA VAL A 64 7.18 6.33 -15.52
C VAL A 64 7.33 7.77 -16.00
N ALA A 65 8.01 8.64 -15.25
CA ALA A 65 8.24 10.02 -15.68
C ALA A 65 9.08 10.08 -16.97
N GLY A 66 10.13 9.25 -17.04
CA GLY A 66 10.97 9.11 -18.23
C GLY A 66 10.20 8.61 -19.46
N SER A 67 9.26 7.67 -19.31
CA SER A 67 8.44 7.20 -20.44
C SER A 67 7.40 8.23 -20.92
N LEU A 68 7.06 9.20 -20.07
CA LEU A 68 6.13 10.31 -20.37
C LEU A 68 6.85 11.57 -20.88
N GLY A 69 8.18 11.55 -21.00
CA GLY A 69 8.97 12.70 -21.43
C GLY A 69 9.05 13.83 -20.40
N VAL A 70 8.80 13.52 -19.12
CA VAL A 70 8.86 14.48 -18.00
C VAL A 70 10.07 14.12 -17.15
N SER A 71 11.06 15.01 -17.03
CA SER A 71 12.29 14.81 -16.26
C SER A 71 12.29 15.51 -14.90
#